data_AF-A0A1I7X2X4-F1
#
_entry.id   AF-A0A1I7X2X4-F1
#
_cell.length_a   1.000
_cell.length_b   1.000
_cell.length_c   1.000
_cell.angle_alpha   90.00
_cell.angle_beta   90.00
_cell.angle_gamma   90.00
#
_symmetry.space_group_name_H-M   'P 1'
#
loop_
_entity.id
_entity.type
_entity.pdbx_description
1 polymer ?
#
loop_
_entity_poly.entity_id
_entity_poly.type
_entity_poly.pdbx_seq_one_letter_code
_entity_poly.pdbx_strand_id
1 'polypeptide(L)'
;MARIISNTKLRFIRYLGLVLNAVTMYMICIFFVSLLSAAGGWLGYHFNREIRSGDVQLWMKSGLKFEYGNPSVPYFKDAWDNLQRRYKCCGVSTEHSASEWLTSQWFKDLKIWPRPRVPESCCTTCETIYQM
;
A
#
# COMPACT_ATOMS: atom_id res chain seq x y z
N MET A 1 31.44 43.94 37.12
CA MET A 1 31.93 42.70 36.48
C MET A 1 31.22 41.42 36.97
N ALA A 2 30.99 41.21 38.27
CA ALA A 2 30.38 39.96 38.79
C ALA A 2 28.97 39.62 38.24
N ARG A 3 28.10 40.61 38.00
CA ARG A 3 26.75 40.40 37.43
C ARG A 3 26.74 39.91 35.97
N ILE A 4 27.77 40.26 35.20
CA ILE A 4 27.89 39.86 33.79
C ILE A 4 28.30 38.39 33.72
N ILE A 5 29.27 37.98 34.55
CA ILE A 5 29.75 36.60 34.66
C ILE A 5 28.63 35.66 35.15
N SER A 6 27.78 36.10 36.08
CA SER A 6 26.62 35.34 36.57
C SER A 6 25.58 35.08 35.46
N ASN A 7 25.24 36.11 34.68
CA ASN A 7 24.27 35.96 33.58
C ASN A 7 24.78 35.06 32.44
N THR A 8 26.08 35.10 32.12
CA THR A 8 26.67 34.23 31.11
C THR A 8 26.65 32.77 31.55
N LYS A 9 26.96 32.48 32.82
CA LYS A 9 26.84 31.12 33.38
C LYS A 9 25.40 30.61 33.37
N LEU A 10 24.43 31.45 33.73
CA LEU A 10 23.01 31.08 33.74
C LEU A 10 22.47 30.79 32.32
N ARG A 11 22.90 31.57 31.33
CA ARG A 11 22.60 31.31 29.91
C ARG A 11 23.22 30.00 29.44
N PHE A 12 24.47 29.72 29.78
CA PHE A 12 25.14 28.48 29.41
C PHE A 12 24.45 27.24 30.01
N ILE A 13 24.05 27.29 31.29
CA ILE A 13 23.32 26.20 31.96
C ILE A 13 21.96 25.96 31.29
N ARG A 14 21.23 27.02 30.92
CA ARG A 14 19.96 26.92 30.18
C ARG A 14 20.12 26.30 28.80
N TYR A 15 21.15 26.71 28.05
CA TYR A 15 21.48 26.12 26.76
C TYR A 15 21.85 24.64 26.89
N LEU A 16 22.68 24.28 27.87
CA LEU A 16 23.07 22.91 28.13
C LEU A 16 21.84 22.05 28.49
N GLY A 17 20.93 22.54 29.32
CA GLY A 17 19.69 21.84 29.66
C GLY A 17 18.75 21.67 28.46
N LEU A 18 18.66 22.67 27.57
CA LEU A 18 17.84 22.58 26.36
C LEU A 18 18.42 21.56 25.37
N VAL A 19 19.75 21.54 25.20
CA VAL A 19 20.45 20.56 24.36
C VAL A 19 20.29 19.14 24.92
N LEU A 20 20.46 18.96 26.23
CA LEU A 20 20.30 17.64 26.87
C LEU A 20 18.87 17.10 26.67
N ASN A 21 17.85 17.94 26.89
CA ASN A 21 16.45 17.56 26.68
C ASN A 21 16.16 17.20 25.21
N ALA A 22 16.71 17.96 24.26
CA ALA A 22 16.56 17.67 22.84
C ALA A 22 17.20 16.31 22.47
N VAL A 23 18.40 16.02 22.99
CA VAL A 23 19.07 14.73 22.78
C VAL A 23 18.29 13.59 23.41
N THR A 24 17.77 13.76 24.63
CA THR A 24 16.94 12.74 25.29
C THR A 24 15.67 12.44 24.51
N MET A 25 14.95 13.47 24.05
CA MET A 25 13.76 13.29 23.20
C MET A 25 14.10 12.58 21.89
N TYR A 26 15.22 12.95 21.25
CA TYR A 26 15.69 12.29 20.03
C TYR A 26 16.01 10.80 20.24
N MET A 27 16.71 10.46 21.32
CA MET A 27 17.01 9.07 21.67
C MET A 27 15.75 8.24 21.91
N ILE A 28 14.75 8.82 22.60
CA ILE A 28 13.46 8.17 22.83
C ILE A 28 12.72 7.95 21.49
N CYS A 29 12.69 8.96 20.61
CA CYS A 29 12.06 8.83 19.29
C CYS A 29 12.72 7.73 18.46
N ILE A 30 14.05 7.69 18.39
CA ILE A 30 14.77 6.62 17.67
C ILE A 30 14.48 5.25 18.25
N PHE A 31 14.40 5.14 19.58
CA PHE A 31 14.07 3.87 20.22
C PHE A 31 12.70 3.36 19.75
N PHE A 32 11.67 4.21 19.75
CA PHE A 32 10.36 3.84 19.24
C PHE A 32 10.35 3.52 17.75
N VAL A 33 11.03 4.33 16.93
CA VAL A 33 11.16 4.06 15.49
C VAL A 33 11.84 2.71 15.23
N SER A 34 12.84 2.35 16.02
CA SER A 34 13.55 1.08 15.93
C SER A 34 12.64 -0.09 16.30
N LEU A 35 11.85 0.05 17.37
CA LEU A 35 10.85 -0.97 17.75
C LEU A 35 9.80 -1.18 16.66
N LEU A 36 9.27 -0.09 16.08
CA LEU A 36 8.31 -0.15 14.98
C LEU A 36 8.92 -0.81 13.75
N SER A 37 10.18 -0.51 13.44
CA SER A 37 10.91 -1.12 12.31
C SER A 37 11.13 -2.62 12.52
N ALA A 38 11.50 -3.03 13.75
CA ALA A 38 11.65 -4.45 14.10
C ALA A 38 10.32 -5.21 14.02
N ALA A 39 9.24 -4.62 14.52
CA ALA A 39 7.90 -5.18 14.39
C ALA A 39 7.47 -5.28 12.92
N GLY A 40 7.75 -4.25 12.11
CA GLY A 40 7.51 -4.26 10.66
C GLY A 40 8.29 -5.37 9.95
N GLY A 41 9.55 -5.58 10.32
CA GLY A 41 10.36 -6.68 9.79
C GLY A 41 9.81 -8.07 10.17
N TRP A 42 9.39 -8.24 11.43
CA TRP A 42 8.76 -9.48 11.90
C TRP A 42 7.44 -9.77 11.18
N LEU A 43 6.57 -8.76 11.07
CA LEU A 43 5.31 -8.86 10.33
C LEU A 43 5.57 -9.15 8.86
N GLY A 44 6.54 -8.49 8.23
CA GLY A 44 6.93 -8.76 6.84
C GLY A 44 7.40 -10.19 6.63
N TYR A 45 8.18 -10.74 7.56
CA TYR A 45 8.61 -12.14 7.51
C TYR A 45 7.42 -13.11 7.62
N HIS A 46 6.49 -12.86 8.54
CA HIS A 46 5.29 -13.68 8.70
C HIS A 46 4.36 -13.55 7.48
N PHE A 47 4.13 -12.33 6.99
CA PHE A 47 3.28 -12.07 5.83
C PHE A 47 3.85 -12.73 4.56
N ASN A 48 5.17 -12.80 4.41
CA ASN A 48 5.77 -13.55 3.30
C ASN A 48 5.46 -15.06 3.34
N ARG A 49 5.26 -15.63 4.54
CA ARG A 49 4.76 -17.01 4.66
C ARG A 49 3.30 -17.13 4.25
N GLU A 50 2.48 -16.15 4.61
CA GLU A 50 1.05 -16.09 4.22
C GLU A 50 0.84 -15.86 2.72
N ILE A 51 1.69 -15.03 2.09
CA ILE A 51 1.70 -14.85 0.63
C ILE A 51 1.99 -16.20 -0.06
N ARG A 52 2.87 -17.02 0.54
CA ARG A 52 3.19 -18.36 0.04
C ARG A 52 2.07 -19.39 0.30
N SER A 53 1.28 -19.25 1.36
CA SER A 53 0.13 -20.15 1.63
C SER A 53 -1.05 -19.89 0.69
N GLY A 54 -1.13 -18.68 0.10
CA GLY A 54 -2.13 -18.34 -0.91
C GLY A 54 -3.38 -17.67 -0.35
N ASP A 55 -3.48 -17.47 0.97
CA ASP A 55 -4.63 -16.86 1.64
C ASP A 55 -4.85 -15.41 1.21
N VAL A 56 -3.75 -14.66 1.04
CA VAL A 56 -3.79 -13.29 0.50
C VAL A 56 -4.36 -13.28 -0.92
N GLN A 57 -3.97 -14.25 -1.75
CA GLN A 57 -4.47 -14.36 -3.12
C GLN A 57 -5.96 -14.67 -3.15
N LEU A 58 -6.45 -15.51 -2.23
CA LEU A 58 -7.89 -15.80 -2.09
C LEU A 58 -8.69 -14.54 -1.76
N TRP A 59 -8.21 -13.72 -0.82
CA TRP A 59 -8.88 -12.47 -0.47
C TRP A 59 -8.87 -11.48 -1.66
N MET A 60 -7.74 -11.36 -2.35
CA MET A 60 -7.65 -10.53 -3.57
C MET A 60 -8.59 -11.02 -4.67
N LYS A 61 -8.70 -12.33 -4.91
CA LYS A 61 -9.64 -12.91 -5.88
C LYS A 61 -11.09 -12.65 -5.50
N SER A 62 -11.42 -12.75 -4.22
CA SER A 62 -12.77 -12.45 -3.72
C SER A 62 -13.10 -10.96 -3.94
N GLY A 63 -12.19 -10.06 -3.56
CA GLY A 63 -12.36 -8.63 -3.78
C GLY A 63 -12.52 -8.28 -5.27
N LEU A 64 -11.68 -8.87 -6.14
CA LEU A 64 -11.81 -8.72 -7.59
C LEU A 64 -13.19 -9.19 -8.10
N LYS A 65 -13.67 -10.32 -7.59
CA LYS A 65 -14.91 -10.95 -8.05
C LYS A 65 -16.16 -10.15 -7.65
N PHE A 66 -16.19 -9.60 -6.44
CA PHE A 66 -17.40 -8.99 -5.87
C PHE A 66 -17.39 -7.47 -5.86
N GLU A 67 -16.24 -6.84 -5.64
CA GLU A 67 -16.16 -5.40 -5.38
C GLU A 67 -15.65 -4.59 -6.58
N TYR A 68 -14.96 -5.24 -7.52
CA TYR A 68 -14.55 -4.55 -8.73
C TYR A 68 -15.76 -4.13 -9.56
N GLY A 69 -15.86 -2.83 -9.86
CA GLY A 69 -16.99 -2.25 -10.60
C GLY A 69 -18.24 -1.98 -9.76
N ASN A 70 -18.21 -2.21 -8.44
CA ASN A 70 -19.34 -1.92 -7.56
C ASN A 70 -19.57 -0.40 -7.46
N PRO A 71 -20.77 0.13 -7.81
CA PRO A 71 -21.06 1.56 -7.77
C PRO A 71 -21.03 2.15 -6.36
N SER A 72 -21.15 1.31 -5.32
CA SER A 72 -21.12 1.74 -3.92
C SER A 72 -19.70 2.03 -3.43
N VAL A 73 -18.67 1.45 -4.08
CA VAL A 73 -17.26 1.56 -3.68
C VAL A 73 -16.34 1.86 -4.88
N PRO A 74 -16.46 3.05 -5.49
CA PRO A 74 -15.71 3.39 -6.70
C PRO A 74 -14.18 3.36 -6.52
N TYR A 75 -13.69 3.64 -5.31
CA TYR A 75 -12.25 3.61 -4.99
C TYR A 75 -11.61 2.23 -5.20
N PHE A 76 -12.40 1.15 -5.12
CA PHE A 76 -11.90 -0.21 -5.30
C PHE A 76 -11.48 -0.42 -6.76
N LYS A 77 -12.29 0.05 -7.71
CA LYS A 77 -11.96 0.05 -9.14
C LYS A 77 -10.68 0.85 -9.40
N ASP A 78 -10.58 2.06 -8.85
CA ASP A 78 -9.40 2.92 -9.07
C ASP A 78 -8.12 2.30 -8.51
N ALA A 79 -8.19 1.65 -7.35
CA ALA A 79 -7.05 0.96 -6.76
C ALA A 79 -6.54 -0.16 -7.68
N TRP A 80 -7.45 -0.98 -8.21
CA TRP A 80 -7.11 -2.02 -9.19
C TRP A 80 -6.57 -1.46 -10.50
N ASP A 81 -7.21 -0.42 -11.05
CA ASP A 81 -6.79 0.22 -12.29
C ASP A 81 -5.37 0.80 -12.17
N ASN A 82 -5.02 1.38 -11.02
CA ASN A 82 -3.69 1.90 -10.75
C ASN A 82 -2.66 0.78 -10.59
N LEU A 83 -3.02 -0.31 -9.89
CA LEU A 83 -2.15 -1.47 -9.71
C LEU A 83 -1.80 -2.10 -11.07
N GLN A 84 -2.80 -2.34 -11.91
CA GLN A 84 -2.63 -2.91 -13.24
C GLN A 84 -1.79 -2.01 -14.15
N ARG A 85 -2.08 -0.70 -14.20
CA ARG A 85 -1.30 0.25 -15.02
C ARG A 85 0.15 0.35 -14.58
N ARG A 86 0.42 0.30 -13.27
CA ARG A 86 1.76 0.45 -12.69
C ARG A 86 2.62 -0.81 -12.83
N TYR A 87 2.03 -1.98 -12.59
CA TYR A 87 2.76 -3.25 -12.60
C TYR A 87 2.58 -4.06 -13.89
N LYS A 88 1.77 -3.57 -14.84
CA LYS A 88 1.50 -4.22 -16.13
C LYS A 88 1.00 -5.67 -15.95
N CYS A 89 0.19 -5.88 -14.91
CA CYS A 89 -0.40 -7.17 -14.58
C CYS A 89 -1.92 -7.16 -14.81
N CYS A 90 -2.51 -8.35 -14.87
CA CYS A 90 -3.94 -8.51 -15.12
C CYS A 90 -4.52 -9.63 -14.24
N GLY A 91 -5.24 -9.26 -13.18
CA GLY A 91 -5.80 -10.22 -12.22
C GLY A 91 -4.85 -10.55 -11.06
N VAL A 92 -5.16 -11.64 -10.36
CA VAL A 92 -4.41 -12.06 -9.15
C VAL A 92 -3.42 -13.17 -9.47
N SER A 93 -3.77 -14.08 -10.39
CA SER A 93 -2.87 -15.15 -10.81
C SER A 93 -1.85 -14.67 -11.85
N THR A 94 -0.71 -15.36 -11.90
CA THR A 94 0.42 -15.07 -12.82
C THR A 94 0.12 -15.39 -14.28
N GLU A 95 -0.94 -16.14 -14.57
CA GLU A 95 -1.38 -16.35 -15.93
C GLU A 95 -2.23 -15.15 -16.34
N HIS A 96 -1.95 -14.58 -17.52
CA HIS A 96 -2.73 -13.54 -18.18
C HIS A 96 -4.14 -14.03 -18.58
N SER A 97 -4.76 -14.84 -17.74
CA SER A 97 -6.02 -15.48 -17.97
C SER A 97 -7.15 -14.49 -17.69
N ALA A 98 -7.89 -14.13 -18.73
CA ALA A 98 -9.13 -13.39 -18.60
C ALA A 98 -10.21 -14.16 -17.80
N SER A 99 -10.00 -15.45 -17.47
CA SER A 99 -11.00 -16.29 -16.81
C SER A 99 -11.46 -15.76 -15.44
N GLU A 100 -10.58 -15.14 -14.66
CA GLU A 100 -10.94 -14.57 -13.35
C GLU A 100 -11.94 -13.42 -13.53
N TRP A 101 -11.75 -12.61 -14.57
CA TRP A 101 -12.62 -11.48 -14.91
C TRP A 101 -14.00 -11.91 -15.38
N LEU A 102 -14.10 -13.00 -16.16
CA LEU A 102 -15.38 -13.52 -16.64
C LEU A 102 -16.33 -13.94 -15.50
N THR A 103 -15.78 -14.27 -14.33
CA THR A 103 -16.58 -14.66 -13.15
C THR A 103 -16.98 -13.49 -12.25
N SER A 104 -16.41 -12.30 -12.48
CA SER A 104 -16.64 -11.09 -11.68
C SER A 104 -18.03 -10.51 -11.88
N GLN A 105 -18.53 -9.76 -10.89
CA GLN A 105 -19.79 -9.02 -11.00
C GLN A 105 -19.71 -7.95 -12.08
N TRP A 106 -18.59 -7.22 -12.17
CA TRP A 106 -18.35 -6.26 -13.25
C TRP A 106 -18.63 -6.85 -14.64
N PHE A 107 -18.11 -8.05 -14.94
CA PHE A 107 -18.33 -8.67 -16.24
C PHE A 107 -19.79 -9.05 -16.50
N LYS A 108 -20.49 -9.50 -15.46
CA LYS A 108 -21.92 -9.86 -15.53
C LYS A 108 -22.80 -8.63 -15.74
N ASP A 109 -22.46 -7.52 -15.09
CA ASP A 109 -23.20 -6.26 -15.14
C ASP A 109 -23.01 -5.48 -16.45
N LEU A 110 -21.99 -5.82 -17.25
CA LEU A 110 -21.79 -5.23 -18.58
C LEU A 110 -23.01 -5.48 -19.47
N LYS A 111 -23.56 -4.40 -20.04
CA LYS A 111 -24.66 -4.45 -21.03
C LYS A 111 -24.21 -4.18 -22.47
N ILE A 112 -22.93 -3.87 -22.66
CA ILE A 112 -22.32 -3.50 -23.95
C ILE A 112 -21.91 -4.73 -24.76
N TRP A 113 -22.04 -4.65 -26.09
CA TRP A 113 -21.59 -5.67 -27.04
C TRP A 113 -20.67 -5.05 -28.11
N PRO A 114 -19.52 -5.66 -28.45
CA PRO A 114 -18.95 -6.87 -27.84
C PRO A 114 -18.50 -6.63 -26.39
N ARG A 115 -18.64 -7.65 -25.53
CA ARG A 115 -18.24 -7.55 -24.11
C ARG A 115 -16.71 -7.61 -23.99
N PRO A 116 -16.05 -6.63 -23.35
CA PRO A 116 -14.63 -6.72 -23.05
C PRO A 116 -14.39 -7.86 -22.04
N ARG A 117 -13.37 -8.69 -22.27
CA ARG A 117 -13.06 -9.82 -21.37
C ARG A 117 -12.31 -9.38 -20.13
N VAL A 118 -11.60 -8.25 -20.21
CA VAL A 118 -10.78 -7.65 -19.16
C VAL A 118 -10.98 -6.13 -19.16
N PRO A 119 -10.69 -5.41 -18.06
CA PRO A 119 -10.76 -3.96 -18.05
C PRO A 119 -9.63 -3.32 -18.89
N GLU A 120 -9.87 -2.10 -19.35
CA GLU A 120 -8.92 -1.34 -20.17
C GLU A 120 -7.57 -1.12 -19.46
N SER A 121 -7.59 -0.99 -18.13
CA SER A 121 -6.40 -0.81 -17.28
C SER A 121 -5.44 -2.00 -17.31
N CYS A 122 -5.93 -3.20 -17.63
CA CYS A 122 -5.13 -4.42 -17.76
C CYS A 122 -4.48 -4.54 -19.15
N CYS A 123 -4.97 -3.83 -20.17
CA CYS A 123 -4.51 -4.04 -21.54
C CYS A 123 -3.20 -3.32 -21.86
N THR A 124 -2.29 -4.04 -22.52
CA THR A 124 -1.09 -3.44 -23.14
C THR A 124 -1.40 -2.88 -24.52
N THR A 125 -2.37 -3.48 -25.25
CA THR A 125 -2.90 -2.97 -26.52
C THR A 125 -4.43 -3.16 -26.57
N CYS A 126 -5.17 -2.28 -27.27
CA CYS A 126 -6.64 -2.34 -27.29
C CYS A 126 -7.20 -3.59 -27.98
N GLU A 127 -6.42 -4.25 -28.85
CA GLU A 127 -6.87 -5.45 -29.58
C GLU A 127 -7.02 -6.68 -28.66
N THR A 128 -6.21 -6.75 -27.60
CA THR A 128 -6.23 -7.88 -26.66
C THR A 128 -7.45 -7.89 -25.73
N ILE A 129 -8.22 -6.79 -25.65
CA ILE A 129 -9.42 -6.66 -24.79
C ILE A 129 -10.48 -7.70 -25.14
N TYR A 130 -10.56 -8.09 -26.42
CA TYR A 130 -11.58 -9.00 -26.95
C TYR A 130 -11.05 -10.40 -27.32
N GLN A 131 -9.73 -10.62 -27.29
CA GLN A 131 -9.06 -11.76 -27.94
C GLN A 131 -8.23 -12.71 -27.03
N MET A 132 -8.49 -12.79 -25.71
CA MET A 132 -7.86 -13.80 -24.83
C MET A 132 -8.86 -14.84 -24.35
#